data_AF-A0A5X9FGE2-F1
#
_entry.id   AF-A0A5X9FGE2-F1
#
_cell.length_a   1.000
_cell.length_b   1.000
_cell.length_c   1.000
_cell.angle_alpha   90.00
_cell.angle_beta   90.00
_cell.angle_gamma   90.00
#
_symmetry.space_group_name_H-M   'P 1'
#
loop_
_entity.id
_entity.type
_entity.pdbx_description
1 polymer ?
#
loop_
_entity_poly.entity_id
_entity_poly.type
_entity_poly.pdbx_seq_one_letter_code
_entity_poly.pdbx_strand_id
1 'polypeptide(L)'
;MNRGQIADAFGISERSATFQLTYLSRKKEQICCELRKVKRAGVPVESYEVRVTEVSPEAGVRKVSEKQREAVKTIQRGRVGNADGDVRELTRNIWNSLQRGRKA
;
A
#
# COMPACT_ATOMS: atom_id res chain seq x y z
N MET A 1 19.22 9.02 -7.03
CA MET A 1 17.96 9.74 -6.69
C MET A 1 17.80 9.79 -5.19
N ASN A 2 17.35 10.92 -4.65
CA ASN A 2 17.05 11.09 -3.21
C ASN A 2 15.54 11.27 -2.97
N ARG A 3 15.11 11.35 -1.70
CA ARG A 3 13.68 11.44 -1.35
C ARG A 3 12.98 12.69 -1.91
N GLY A 4 13.68 13.83 -2.00
CA GLY A 4 13.13 15.07 -2.52
C GLY A 4 12.85 14.96 -4.02
N GLN A 5 13.83 14.44 -4.77
CA GLN A 5 13.64 14.18 -6.21
C GLN A 5 12.48 13.22 -6.51
N ILE A 6 12.25 12.23 -5.64
CA ILE A 6 11.11 11.32 -5.76
C ILE A 6 9.80 12.04 -5.40
N ALA A 7 9.79 12.82 -4.32
CA ALA A 7 8.63 13.61 -3.93
C ALA A 7 8.19 14.55 -5.05
N ASP A 8 9.13 15.28 -5.63
CA ASP A 8 8.90 16.26 -6.70
C ASP A 8 8.42 15.58 -7.98
N ALA A 9 9.07 14.50 -8.41
CA ALA A 9 8.74 13.82 -9.67
C ALA A 9 7.37 13.13 -9.64
N PHE A 10 6.93 12.64 -8.48
CA PHE A 10 5.68 11.89 -8.34
C PHE A 10 4.55 12.70 -7.66
N GLY A 11 4.79 13.95 -7.28
CA GLY A 11 3.82 14.79 -6.59
C GLY A 11 3.38 14.22 -5.23
N ILE A 12 4.29 13.55 -4.52
CA ILE A 12 4.03 12.93 -3.21
C ILE A 12 4.81 13.61 -2.10
N SER A 13 4.41 13.39 -0.84
CA SER A 13 5.17 13.92 0.30
C SER A 13 6.56 13.28 0.44
N GLU A 14 7.54 14.01 0.99
CA GLU A 14 8.87 13.46 1.32
C GLU A 14 8.78 12.24 2.27
N ARG A 15 7.78 12.21 3.16
CA ARG A 15 7.54 11.06 4.05
C ARG A 15 7.16 9.83 3.25
N SER A 16 6.25 9.97 2.28
CA SER A 16 5.87 8.91 1.35
C SER A 16 7.06 8.46 0.49
N ALA A 17 7.85 9.41 -0.02
CA ALA A 17 9.06 9.11 -0.80
C ALA A 17 10.11 8.34 0.01
N THR A 18 10.25 8.63 1.31
CA THR A 18 11.13 7.88 2.22
C THR A 18 10.69 6.43 2.36
N PHE A 19 9.37 6.19 2.45
CA PHE A 19 8.83 4.83 2.45
C PHE A 19 9.13 4.12 1.13
N GLN A 20 8.95 4.80 -0.01
CA GLN A 20 9.27 4.22 -1.32
C GLN A 20 10.75 3.83 -1.44
N LEU A 21 11.67 4.69 -1.03
CA LEU A 21 13.12 4.36 -0.98
C LEU A 21 13.42 3.09 -0.20
N THR A 22 12.78 2.95 0.97
CA THR A 22 12.93 1.75 1.82
C THR A 22 12.29 0.52 1.17
N TYR A 23 11.20 0.70 0.44
CA TYR A 23 10.51 -0.39 -0.24
C TYR A 23 11.32 -0.93 -1.43
N LEU A 24 11.92 -0.05 -2.23
CA LEU A 24 12.78 -0.41 -3.37
C LEU A 24 13.92 -1.34 -2.93
N SER A 25 14.61 -1.01 -1.82
CA SER A 25 15.73 -1.81 -1.30
C SER A 25 15.33 -3.22 -0.82
N ARG A 26 14.05 -3.40 -0.47
CA ARG A 26 13.50 -4.68 0.00
C ARG A 26 12.97 -5.54 -1.14
N LYS A 27 12.70 -4.96 -2.31
CA LYS A 27 12.16 -5.65 -3.48
C LYS A 27 13.25 -6.20 -4.41
N LYS A 28 14.19 -6.94 -3.82
CA LYS A 28 15.38 -7.46 -4.53
C LYS A 28 15.06 -8.43 -5.67
N GLU A 29 13.93 -9.13 -5.61
CA GLU A 29 13.49 -10.00 -6.70
C GLU A 29 13.10 -9.19 -7.95
N GLN A 30 12.54 -8.00 -7.77
CA GLN A 30 11.98 -7.17 -8.85
C GLN A 30 12.91 -6.03 -9.26
N ILE A 31 13.78 -5.59 -8.37
CA ILE A 31 14.49 -4.33 -8.51
C ILE A 31 15.95 -4.53 -8.10
N CYS A 32 16.84 -4.38 -9.08
CA CYS A 32 18.27 -4.26 -8.84
C CYS A 32 18.56 -2.79 -8.54
N CYS A 33 18.98 -2.50 -7.30
CA CYS A 33 19.32 -1.16 -6.89
C CYS A 33 20.47 -1.12 -5.89
N GLU A 34 21.21 -0.01 -5.93
CA GLU A 34 22.27 0.31 -4.99
C GLU A 34 21.79 1.46 -4.09
N LEU A 35 21.96 1.31 -2.79
CA LEU A 35 21.71 2.38 -1.83
C LEU A 35 23.02 2.87 -1.24
N ARG A 36 23.16 4.19 -1.13
CA ARG A 36 24.27 4.82 -0.41
C ARG A 36 23.75 5.84 0.58
N LYS A 37 24.51 6.06 1.65
CA LYS A 37 24.32 7.18 2.57
C LYS A 37 25.21 8.33 2.13
N VAL A 38 24.65 9.53 2.08
CA VAL A 38 25.33 10.74 1.66
C VAL A 38 25.14 11.80 2.73
N LYS A 39 26.26 12.28 3.27
CA LYS A 39 26.30 13.44 4.17
C LYS A 39 26.46 14.69 3.31
N ARG A 40 25.48 15.59 3.38
CA ARG A 40 25.54 16.88 2.67
C ARG A 40 26.15 17.94 3.58
N ALA A 41 26.99 18.80 3.00
CA ALA A 41 27.54 19.94 3.73
C ALA A 41 26.41 20.80 4.32
N GLY A 42 26.54 21.20 5.58
CA GLY A 42 25.52 22.00 6.28
C GLY A 42 24.33 21.22 6.83
N VAL A 43 24.22 19.91 6.58
CA VAL A 43 23.16 19.07 7.16
C VAL A 43 23.77 18.10 8.17
N PRO A 44 23.29 18.08 9.44
CA PRO A 44 23.86 17.23 10.48
C PRO A 44 23.56 15.74 10.26
N VAL A 45 22.54 15.42 9.46
CA VAL A 45 22.02 14.07 9.25
C VAL A 45 22.37 13.56 7.85
N GLU A 46 22.74 12.29 7.76
CA GLU A 46 22.95 11.59 6.50
C GLU A 46 21.62 11.32 5.78
N SER A 47 21.65 11.38 4.45
CA SER A 47 20.51 11.09 3.59
C SER A 47 20.76 9.85 2.74
N TYR A 48 19.72 9.09 2.45
CA TYR A 48 19.82 7.96 1.53
C TYR A 48 19.64 8.42 0.08
N GLU A 49 20.48 7.89 -0.80
CA GLU A 49 20.32 7.96 -2.24
C GLU A 49 20.25 6.57 -2.83
N VAL A 50 19.37 6.38 -3.81
CA VAL A 50 19.21 5.11 -4.54
C VAL A 50 19.62 5.29 -5.99
N ARG A 51 20.29 4.28 -6.55
CA ARG A 51 20.51 4.10 -7.99
C ARG A 51 19.84 2.79 -8.39
N VAL A 52 18.81 2.86 -9.23
CA VAL A 52 18.17 1.67 -9.80
C VAL A 52 18.91 1.33 -11.08
N THR A 53 19.37 0.08 -11.20
CA THR A 53 20.12 -0.40 -12.37
C THR A 53 19.23 -1.21 -13.30
N GLU A 54 18.31 -2.00 -12.75
CA GLU A 54 17.41 -2.85 -13.55
C GLU A 54 16.09 -3.08 -12.80
N VAL A 55 15.02 -3.28 -13.57
CA VAL A 55 13.69 -3.62 -13.05
C VAL A 55 13.16 -4.80 -13.85
N SER A 56 12.80 -5.89 -13.16
CA SER A 56 12.12 -7.05 -13.73
C SER A 56 10.67 -7.07 -13.24
N PRO A 57 9.71 -6.60 -14.05
CA PRO A 57 8.31 -6.51 -13.63
C PRO A 57 7.65 -7.88 -13.42
N GLU A 58 8.12 -8.92 -14.11
CA GLU A 58 7.60 -10.28 -14.00
C GLU A 58 8.19 -11.06 -12.81
N ALA A 59 9.38 -10.68 -12.33
CA ALA A 59 10.00 -11.31 -11.18
C ALA A 59 9.18 -11.06 -9.90
N GLY A 60 9.16 -12.01 -8.97
CA GLY A 60 8.43 -11.89 -7.70
C GLY A 60 6.89 -11.78 -7.81
N VAL A 61 6.32 -11.83 -9.03
CA VAL A 61 4.87 -11.91 -9.22
C VAL A 61 4.42 -13.28 -8.74
N ARG A 62 3.81 -13.31 -7.54
CA ARG A 62 3.11 -14.52 -7.08
C ARG A 62 2.02 -14.83 -8.11
N LYS A 63 2.13 -15.97 -8.78
CA LYS A 63 1.06 -16.51 -9.62
C LYS A 63 -0.11 -16.87 -8.72
N VAL A 64 -0.96 -15.89 -8.45
CA VAL A 64 -2.22 -16.09 -7.73
C VAL A 64 -3.11 -16.93 -8.65
N SER A 65 -3.54 -18.11 -8.17
CA SER A 65 -4.42 -18.98 -8.94
C SER A 65 -5.75 -18.28 -9.22
N GLU A 66 -6.44 -18.68 -10.28
CA GLU A 66 -7.72 -18.08 -10.67
C GLU A 66 -8.74 -18.14 -9.53
N LYS A 67 -8.79 -19.26 -8.80
CA LYS A 67 -9.59 -19.43 -7.57
C LYS A 67 -9.27 -18.40 -6.47
N GLN A 68 -8.00 -18.06 -6.28
CA GLN A 68 -7.60 -17.06 -5.29
C GLN A 68 -7.95 -15.64 -5.76
N ARG A 69 -7.87 -15.36 -7.07
CA ARG A 69 -8.29 -14.07 -7.65
C ARG A 69 -9.81 -13.87 -7.51
N GLU A 70 -10.59 -14.92 -7.73
CA GLU A 70 -12.03 -14.91 -7.49
C GLU A 70 -12.34 -14.76 -6.00
N ALA A 71 -11.65 -15.45 -5.11
CA ALA A 71 -11.84 -15.30 -3.67
C ALA A 71 -11.66 -13.84 -3.19
N VAL A 72 -10.67 -13.11 -3.73
CA VAL A 72 -10.46 -11.68 -3.42
C VAL A 72 -11.59 -10.80 -3.96
N LYS A 73 -12.14 -11.10 -5.15
CA LYS A 73 -13.35 -10.43 -5.67
C LYS A 73 -14.59 -10.72 -4.80
N THR A 74 -14.64 -11.92 -4.23
CA THR A 74 -15.75 -12.40 -3.40
C THR A 74 -15.64 -11.98 -1.93
N ILE A 75 -14.60 -11.24 -1.54
CA ILE A 75 -14.60 -10.47 -0.27
C ILE A 75 -15.58 -9.31 -0.47
N GLN A 76 -16.87 -9.64 -0.43
CA GLN A 76 -17.96 -8.69 -0.39
C GLN A 76 -17.70 -7.77 0.81
N ARG A 77 -17.48 -6.49 0.53
CA ARG A 77 -17.27 -5.42 1.53
C ARG A 77 -18.40 -5.28 2.59
N GLY A 78 -19.43 -6.13 2.54
CA GLY A 78 -20.54 -6.18 3.49
C GLY A 78 -20.78 -7.53 4.17
N ARG A 79 -19.92 -8.55 3.99
CA ARG A 79 -20.04 -9.82 4.72
C ARG A 79 -19.22 -9.76 6.00
N VAL A 80 -19.84 -9.27 7.08
CA VAL A 80 -19.29 -9.38 8.43
C VAL A 80 -19.80 -10.70 9.02
N GLY A 81 -18.90 -11.68 9.21
CA GLY A 81 -19.22 -12.97 9.82
C GLY A 81 -19.95 -13.97 8.90
N ASN A 82 -20.42 -15.05 9.51
CA ASN A 82 -21.09 -16.17 8.83
C ASN A 82 -22.63 -16.05 8.84
N ALA A 83 -23.16 -14.85 9.01
CA ALA A 83 -24.61 -14.62 9.06
C ALA A 83 -25.25 -14.81 7.68
N ASP A 84 -26.37 -15.55 7.66
CA ASP A 84 -27.19 -15.76 6.47
C ASP A 84 -27.78 -14.45 5.91
N GLY A 85 -28.33 -14.49 4.70
CA GLY A 85 -28.89 -13.32 4.00
C GLY A 85 -29.89 -12.53 4.85
N ASP A 86 -30.82 -13.24 5.48
CA ASP A 86 -31.93 -12.66 6.21
C ASP A 86 -31.47 -12.01 7.53
N VAL A 87 -30.55 -12.66 8.23
CA VAL A 87 -29.93 -12.12 9.46
C VAL A 87 -29.16 -10.83 9.16
N ARG A 88 -28.51 -10.75 7.99
CA ARG A 88 -27.81 -9.53 7.55
C ARG A 88 -28.76 -8.39 7.21
N GLU A 89 -29.88 -8.69 6.57
CA GLU A 89 -30.89 -7.67 6.27
C GLU A 89 -31.50 -7.09 7.54
N LEU A 90 -31.86 -7.95 8.49
CA LEU A 90 -32.34 -7.55 9.81
C LEU A 90 -31.33 -6.67 10.54
N THR A 91 -30.06 -7.08 10.57
CA THR A 91 -28.99 -6.32 11.26
C THR A 91 -28.76 -4.96 10.60
N ARG A 92 -28.81 -4.90 9.26
CA ARG A 92 -28.69 -3.63 8.50
C ARG A 92 -29.85 -2.69 8.82
N ASN A 93 -31.07 -3.22 8.92
CA ASN A 93 -32.26 -2.43 9.25
C ASN A 93 -32.21 -1.87 10.67
N ILE A 94 -31.78 -2.68 11.65
CA ILE A 94 -31.54 -2.23 13.04
C ILE A 94 -30.47 -1.14 13.09
N TRP A 95 -29.35 -1.32 12.40
CA TRP A 95 -28.28 -0.33 12.38
C TRP A 95 -28.75 1.01 11.79
N ASN A 96 -29.48 0.96 10.68
CA ASN A 96 -30.02 2.15 10.02
C ASN A 96 -31.09 2.85 10.87
N SER A 97 -31.94 2.11 11.58
CA SER A 97 -32.96 2.71 12.46
C SER A 97 -32.31 3.42 13.66
N LEU A 98 -31.29 2.81 14.27
CA LEU A 98 -30.51 3.41 15.35
C LEU A 98 -29.77 4.69 14.91
N GLN A 99 -29.20 4.71 13.70
CA GLN A 99 -28.55 5.91 13.17
C GLN A 99 -29.54 7.03 12.85
N ARG A 100 -30.76 6.72 12.38
CA ARG A 100 -31.80 7.72 12.12
C ARG A 100 -32.32 8.35 13.41
N GLY A 101 -32.46 7.58 14.49
CA GLY A 101 -32.84 8.10 15.80
C GLY A 101 -31.79 8.98 16.48
N ARG A 102 -30.53 8.97 16.01
CA ARG A 102 -29.42 9.75 16.57
C ARG A 102 -29.24 11.14 15.91
N LYS A 103 -30.04 11.45 14.88
CA LYS A 103 -30.07 12.74 14.17
C LYS A 103 -31.29 13.61 14.54
N ALA A 104 -31.92 13.32 15.68
CA ALA A 104 -32.94 14.18 16.30
C ALA A 104 -32.33 14.90 17.50
#